data_AF-A0A2N3ANH3-F1
#
_entry.id   AF-A0A2N3ANH3-F1
#
_cell.length_a   1.000
_cell.length_b   1.000
_cell.length_c   1.000
_cell.angle_alpha   90.00
_cell.angle_beta   90.00
_cell.angle_gamma   90.00
#
_symmetry.space_group_name_H-M   'P 1'
#
loop_
_entity.id
_entity.type
_entity.pdbx_description
1 polymer ?
#
loop_
_entity_poly.entity_id
_entity_poly.type
_entity_poly.pdbx_seq_one_letter_code
_entity_poly.pdbx_strand_id
1 'polypeptide(L)'
;MKIIEINVHSTACIYGARRFAWSSANFFQKEGFMNINFKKNCKLLSGYQKVIEYDNIFEVLEDLEKKYFFYCNSRPPAWIVIDEDIFEAVGIGNGYCKLMPMSKDPHLYRGQTKDYGLCIPAIYRSSSNDEVEYFINRLRSIEFELILKKHPAVIELNNTKILNCRIQVDFLGLAQHYGLSTDCLDITNNFYIAAFFACCKYDKNADRFIPKTDSKEGIIYYISPIIMGDYNNFDIVGLQPFPRSAEQKAFRYKLNKGDDFAKKSFVQKLIFSQTSEGTDYIYRKFDNGNKLFPYDFLKNKVDEIKKTKIFSKKAFLETYERFRFTKPKVYYQNKLKNKKIVFKENTNLCFNSEETKELDKLWKERRGNFFKNIGFRRVRYPD
;
A
#
# COMPACT_ATOMS: atom_id res chain seq x y z
N MET A 1 -14.14 -26.29 -19.29
CA MET A 1 -15.33 -25.47 -19.03
C MET A 1 -16.17 -26.20 -17.98
N LYS A 2 -16.07 -25.79 -16.72
CA LYS A 2 -16.91 -26.21 -15.60
C LYS A 2 -17.06 -24.97 -14.75
N ILE A 3 -18.20 -24.32 -14.86
CA ILE A 3 -18.57 -23.19 -14.02
C ILE A 3 -18.96 -23.81 -12.69
N ILE A 4 -18.20 -23.51 -11.64
CA ILE A 4 -18.60 -23.85 -10.27
C ILE A 4 -19.46 -22.67 -9.82
N GLU A 5 -20.79 -22.83 -9.93
CA GLU A 5 -21.74 -21.95 -9.25
C GLU A 5 -21.68 -22.28 -7.75
N ILE A 6 -21.13 -21.35 -6.96
CA ILE A 6 -21.29 -21.38 -5.52
C ILE A 6 -22.58 -20.61 -5.21
N ASN A 7 -23.64 -21.37 -4.93
CA ASN A 7 -24.89 -20.87 -4.38
C ASN A 7 -24.60 -20.19 -3.03
N VAL A 8 -24.79 -18.87 -2.96
CA VAL A 8 -24.88 -18.16 -1.67
C VAL A 8 -26.36 -18.11 -1.32
N HIS A 9 -26.78 -19.00 -0.43
CA HIS A 9 -28.11 -18.95 0.17
C HIS A 9 -28.33 -17.58 0.82
N SER A 10 -29.33 -16.86 0.32
CA SER A 10 -29.92 -15.70 0.98
C SER A 10 -30.63 -16.17 2.25
N THR A 11 -30.04 -15.96 3.41
CA THR A 11 -30.80 -15.96 4.67
C THR A 11 -31.57 -14.66 4.74
N ALA A 12 -32.86 -14.76 4.46
CA ALA A 12 -33.84 -13.73 4.77
C ALA A 12 -33.82 -13.44 6.28
N CYS A 13 -33.29 -12.29 6.67
CA CYS A 13 -33.57 -11.72 7.98
C CYS A 13 -34.87 -10.92 7.88
N ILE A 14 -35.95 -11.55 8.32
CA ILE A 14 -37.21 -10.92 8.69
C ILE A 14 -36.93 -10.05 9.92
N TYR A 15 -36.92 -8.73 9.76
CA TYR A 15 -37.17 -7.81 10.87
C TYR A 15 -38.28 -6.84 10.47
N GLY A 16 -39.35 -6.90 11.26
CA GLY A 16 -40.63 -6.30 10.99
C GLY A 16 -40.57 -4.78 10.85
N ALA A 17 -41.33 -4.29 9.87
CA ALA A 17 -41.68 -2.90 9.73
C ALA A 17 -42.45 -2.42 10.98
N ARG A 18 -41.85 -1.53 11.76
CA ARG A 18 -42.60 -0.49 12.49
C ARG A 18 -42.31 0.84 11.82
N ARG A 19 -43.32 1.32 11.08
CA ARG A 19 -43.43 2.71 10.61
C ARG A 19 -43.23 3.65 11.80
N PHE A 20 -42.16 4.43 11.78
CA PHE A 20 -42.13 5.75 12.40
C PHE A 20 -41.91 6.75 11.27
N ALA A 21 -43.00 7.38 10.85
CA ALA A 21 -42.97 8.54 9.98
C ALA A 21 -42.32 9.68 10.78
N TRP A 22 -41.02 9.90 10.60
CA TRP A 22 -40.39 11.16 10.95
C TRP A 22 -40.51 12.08 9.75
N SER A 23 -41.29 13.15 9.91
CA SER A 23 -41.48 14.19 8.92
C SER A 23 -40.12 14.76 8.50
N SER A 24 -39.86 14.72 7.20
CA SER A 24 -38.67 15.21 6.50
C SER A 24 -38.41 16.71 6.66
N ALA A 25 -39.27 17.45 7.36
CA ALA A 25 -39.11 18.88 7.65
C ALA A 25 -38.24 19.16 8.89
N ASN A 26 -38.12 18.22 9.84
CA ASN A 26 -37.36 18.42 11.08
C ASN A 26 -35.88 17.97 11.01
N PHE A 27 -35.46 17.32 9.92
CA PHE A 27 -34.07 16.89 9.73
C PHE A 27 -33.16 18.06 9.29
N PHE A 28 -33.68 18.99 8.48
CA PHE A 28 -32.88 20.10 7.93
C PHE A 28 -32.56 21.23 8.94
N GLN A 29 -33.36 21.42 10.00
CA GLN A 29 -33.09 22.49 10.98
C GLN A 29 -32.07 22.12 12.06
N LYS A 30 -31.87 20.82 12.38
CA LYS A 30 -30.82 20.38 13.32
C LYS A 30 -29.43 20.28 12.68
N GLU A 31 -29.34 20.09 11.36
CA GLU A 31 -28.06 20.04 10.66
C GLU A 31 -27.33 21.39 10.59
N GLY A 32 -28.06 22.52 10.62
CA GLY A 32 -27.44 23.85 10.57
C GLY A 32 -26.54 24.17 11.77
N PHE A 33 -26.91 23.71 12.97
CA PHE A 33 -26.14 23.92 14.20
C PHE A 33 -24.99 22.90 14.37
N MET A 34 -25.17 21.65 13.93
CA MET A 34 -24.07 20.66 13.92
C MET A 34 -23.00 21.00 12.87
N ASN A 35 -23.39 21.47 11.68
CA ASN A 35 -22.42 21.76 10.60
C ASN A 35 -21.47 22.93 10.91
N ILE A 36 -21.93 23.98 11.59
CA ILE A 36 -21.12 25.18 11.84
C ILE A 36 -20.09 24.92 12.93
N ASN A 37 -20.47 24.28 14.04
CA ASN A 37 -19.55 23.94 15.12
C ASN A 37 -18.56 22.85 14.73
N PHE A 38 -18.99 21.88 13.92
CA PHE A 38 -18.11 20.84 13.39
C PHE A 38 -17.01 21.38 12.47
N LYS A 39 -17.35 22.31 11.56
CA LYS A 39 -16.37 23.00 10.71
C LYS A 39 -15.42 23.90 11.51
N LYS A 40 -15.88 24.55 12.59
CA LYS A 40 -15.02 25.41 13.43
C LYS A 40 -13.94 24.62 14.18
N ASN A 41 -14.18 23.35 14.49
CA ASN A 41 -13.31 22.53 15.34
C ASN A 41 -12.54 21.43 14.56
N CYS A 42 -12.59 21.45 13.23
CA CYS A 42 -11.88 20.50 12.37
C CYS A 42 -10.89 21.27 11.47
N LYS A 43 -9.60 21.18 11.76
CA LYS A 43 -8.56 21.96 11.05
C LYS A 43 -8.56 21.62 9.56
N LEU A 44 -8.73 20.34 9.22
CA LEU A 44 -8.84 19.83 7.85
C LEU A 44 -10.09 20.27 7.06
N LEU A 45 -11.10 20.85 7.72
CA LEU A 45 -12.29 21.41 7.06
C LEU A 45 -12.26 22.95 6.99
N SER A 46 -11.29 23.59 7.65
CA SER A 46 -11.24 25.05 7.85
C SER A 46 -10.53 25.83 6.72
N GLY A 47 -10.09 25.17 5.65
CA GLY A 47 -9.44 25.81 4.50
C GLY A 47 -8.34 24.93 3.89
N TYR A 48 -7.73 25.37 2.79
CA TYR A 48 -6.60 24.65 2.18
C TYR A 48 -5.27 25.16 2.75
N GLN A 49 -4.85 24.60 3.88
CA GLN A 49 -3.50 24.80 4.42
C GLN A 49 -2.59 23.67 3.94
N LYS A 50 -1.39 24.02 3.45
CA LYS A 50 -0.41 23.02 3.00
C LYS A 50 0.28 22.30 4.17
N VAL A 51 0.39 22.98 5.30
CA VAL A 51 0.95 22.47 6.55
C VAL A 51 -0.03 22.81 7.66
N ILE A 52 -0.35 21.83 8.49
CA ILE A 52 -1.20 21.97 9.67
C ILE A 52 -0.43 21.39 10.85
N GLU A 53 -0.31 22.18 11.92
CA GLU A 53 0.38 21.80 13.14
C GLU A 53 -0.62 21.37 14.23
N TYR A 54 -0.26 20.35 14.97
CA TYR A 54 -1.02 19.75 16.06
C TYR A 54 -0.11 19.53 17.26
N ASP A 55 -0.67 19.57 18.47
CA ASP A 55 0.14 19.43 19.67
C ASP A 55 0.62 17.99 19.87
N ASN A 56 -0.18 17.01 19.44
CA ASN A 56 0.14 15.59 19.55
C ASN A 56 -0.64 14.75 18.52
N ILE A 57 -0.32 13.45 18.46
CA ILE A 57 -0.97 12.53 17.52
C ILE A 57 -2.47 12.37 17.77
N PHE A 58 -2.96 12.48 19.02
CA PHE A 58 -4.38 12.31 19.32
C PHE A 58 -5.22 13.41 18.66
N GLU A 59 -4.73 14.66 18.64
CA GLU A 59 -5.43 15.73 17.93
C GLU A 59 -5.50 15.48 16.41
N VAL A 60 -4.42 14.94 15.83
CA VAL A 60 -4.41 14.57 14.40
C VAL A 60 -5.46 13.48 14.13
N LEU A 61 -5.49 12.44 14.99
CA LEU A 61 -6.44 11.35 14.87
C LEU A 61 -7.89 11.83 15.05
N GLU A 62 -8.15 12.69 16.03
CA GLU A 62 -9.47 13.27 16.25
C GLU A 62 -9.94 14.05 15.02
N ASP A 63 -9.06 14.84 14.40
CA ASP A 63 -9.38 15.62 13.20
C ASP A 63 -9.67 14.72 11.99
N LEU A 64 -8.88 13.65 11.82
CA LEU A 64 -9.07 12.65 10.76
C LEU A 64 -10.32 11.81 10.99
N GLU A 65 -10.64 11.44 12.22
CA GLU A 65 -11.86 10.71 12.60
C GLU A 65 -13.11 11.55 12.39
N LYS A 66 -13.08 12.84 12.75
CA LYS A 66 -14.14 13.79 12.39
C LYS A 66 -14.35 13.77 10.88
N LYS A 67 -13.29 13.97 10.10
CA LYS A 67 -13.42 13.98 8.64
C LYS A 67 -13.92 12.65 8.05
N TYR A 68 -13.45 11.53 8.59
CA TYR A 68 -13.95 10.20 8.25
C TYR A 68 -15.44 10.07 8.55
N PHE A 69 -15.89 10.52 9.72
CA PHE A 69 -17.29 10.53 10.12
C PHE A 69 -18.13 11.42 9.19
N PHE A 70 -17.61 12.60 8.81
CA PHE A 70 -18.27 13.44 7.82
C PHE A 70 -18.50 12.69 6.51
N TYR A 71 -17.48 12.02 5.96
CA TYR A 71 -17.64 11.21 4.75
C TYR A 71 -18.58 10.02 4.93
N CYS A 72 -18.66 9.43 6.12
CA CYS A 72 -19.62 8.35 6.38
C CYS A 72 -21.08 8.84 6.32
N ASN A 73 -21.35 10.05 6.82
CA ASN A 73 -22.72 10.57 6.96
C ASN A 73 -23.16 11.45 5.79
N SER A 74 -22.21 12.05 5.05
CA SER A 74 -22.51 12.88 3.89
C SER A 74 -22.73 12.06 2.61
N ARG A 75 -22.57 10.74 2.66
CA ARG A 75 -22.77 9.85 1.52
C ARG A 75 -24.26 9.67 1.26
N PRO A 76 -24.73 9.90 0.02
CA PRO A 76 -26.10 9.60 -0.34
C PRO A 76 -26.46 8.14 0.00
N PRO A 77 -27.68 7.84 0.47
CA PRO A 77 -28.11 6.47 0.80
C PRO A 77 -28.01 5.48 -0.38
N ALA A 78 -28.02 5.99 -1.61
CA ALA A 78 -27.82 5.22 -2.83
C ALA A 78 -26.35 4.83 -3.09
N TRP A 79 -25.40 5.33 -2.30
CA TRP A 79 -23.99 4.96 -2.41
C TRP A 79 -23.76 3.57 -1.86
N ILE A 80 -22.80 2.88 -2.46
CA ILE A 80 -22.44 1.51 -2.14
C ILE A 80 -22.05 1.39 -0.67
N VAL A 81 -22.58 0.35 -0.01
CA VAL A 81 -22.10 -0.07 1.31
C VAL A 81 -20.64 -0.46 1.19
N ILE A 82 -19.76 0.31 1.83
CA ILE A 82 -18.32 0.03 1.85
C ILE A 82 -18.00 -0.85 3.04
N ASP A 83 -17.62 -2.08 2.73
CA ASP A 83 -16.92 -2.98 3.65
C ASP A 83 -15.41 -2.75 3.51
N GLU A 84 -14.77 -2.25 4.57
CA GLU A 84 -13.35 -1.92 4.58
C GLU A 84 -12.43 -3.13 4.81
N ASP A 85 -13.01 -4.30 5.09
CA ASP A 85 -12.30 -5.58 5.22
C ASP A 85 -12.21 -6.34 3.89
N ILE A 86 -12.87 -5.82 2.85
CA ILE A 86 -12.89 -6.39 1.50
C ILE A 86 -11.95 -5.62 0.56
N PHE A 87 -11.36 -6.35 -0.40
CA PHE A 87 -10.60 -5.82 -1.51
C PHE A 87 -11.42 -5.89 -2.80
N GLU A 88 -11.69 -4.73 -3.39
CA GLU A 88 -12.44 -4.63 -4.63
C GLU A 88 -11.57 -4.97 -5.85
N ALA A 89 -12.06 -5.85 -6.71
CA ALA A 89 -11.48 -6.07 -8.03
C ALA A 89 -11.78 -4.87 -8.96
N VAL A 90 -10.76 -4.02 -9.16
CA VAL A 90 -10.82 -2.83 -10.03
C VAL A 90 -10.17 -3.15 -11.36
N GLY A 91 -10.92 -2.98 -12.46
CA GLY A 91 -10.39 -3.12 -13.82
C GLY A 91 -9.36 -2.02 -14.13
N ILE A 92 -8.19 -2.42 -14.63
CA ILE A 92 -7.09 -1.50 -14.99
C ILE A 92 -6.84 -1.44 -16.50
N GLY A 93 -7.81 -1.92 -17.29
CA GLY A 93 -7.72 -2.02 -18.75
C GLY A 93 -7.06 -3.32 -19.23
N ASN A 94 -7.10 -3.54 -20.55
CA ASN A 94 -6.47 -4.68 -21.24
C ASN A 94 -6.85 -6.07 -20.70
N GLY A 95 -8.03 -6.20 -20.10
CA GLY A 95 -8.49 -7.46 -19.49
C GLY A 95 -7.78 -7.83 -18.19
N TYR A 96 -7.23 -6.85 -17.46
CA TYR A 96 -6.62 -7.03 -16.15
C TYR A 96 -7.38 -6.28 -15.06
N CYS A 97 -7.29 -6.79 -13.83
CA CYS A 97 -7.76 -6.12 -12.63
C CYS A 97 -6.72 -6.18 -11.50
N LYS A 98 -6.84 -5.26 -10.55
CA LYS A 98 -6.12 -5.25 -9.28
C LYS A 98 -7.09 -5.28 -8.11
N LEU A 99 -6.62 -5.74 -6.96
CA LEU A 99 -7.45 -5.93 -5.76
C LEU A 99 -7.22 -4.77 -4.80
N MET A 100 -8.05 -3.74 -4.90
CA MET A 100 -7.92 -2.47 -4.18
C MET A 100 -8.52 -2.54 -2.77
N PRO A 101 -7.81 -2.10 -1.71
CA PRO A 101 -8.41 -2.00 -0.39
C PRO A 101 -9.52 -0.95 -0.40
N MET A 102 -10.65 -1.29 0.21
CA MET A 102 -11.81 -0.43 0.33
C MET A 102 -11.66 0.54 1.51
N SER A 103 -12.17 1.77 1.36
CA SER A 103 -12.25 2.76 2.45
C SER A 103 -13.44 3.68 2.29
N LYS A 104 -14.08 4.05 3.42
CA LYS A 104 -15.09 5.12 3.47
C LYS A 104 -14.45 6.49 3.34
N ASP A 105 -13.17 6.61 3.61
CA ASP A 105 -12.40 7.80 3.30
C ASP A 105 -11.86 7.74 1.87
N PRO A 106 -12.15 8.73 1.01
CA PRO A 106 -11.52 8.79 -0.30
C PRO A 106 -10.03 9.19 -0.26
N HIS A 107 -9.53 9.70 0.86
CA HIS A 107 -8.16 10.18 0.97
C HIS A 107 -7.16 9.06 1.23
N LEU A 108 -5.92 9.36 0.89
CA LEU A 108 -4.78 8.51 1.16
C LEU A 108 -3.83 9.18 2.14
N TYR A 109 -2.93 8.37 2.67
CA TYR A 109 -2.10 8.73 3.81
C TYR A 109 -0.70 8.14 3.69
N ARG A 110 0.28 8.83 4.27
CA ARG A 110 1.62 8.29 4.50
C ARG A 110 2.19 8.83 5.81
N GLY A 111 2.80 7.97 6.62
CA GLY A 111 3.50 8.38 7.84
C GLY A 111 4.99 8.58 7.65
N GLN A 112 5.57 9.55 8.36
CA GLN A 112 6.99 9.69 8.57
C GLN A 112 7.30 10.11 10.00
N THR A 113 8.42 9.59 10.50
CA THR A 113 8.86 9.75 11.89
C THR A 113 9.45 11.12 12.24
N LYS A 114 9.60 12.00 11.26
CA LYS A 114 10.04 13.40 11.33
C LYS A 114 10.03 14.01 9.93
N ASP A 115 10.28 15.31 9.81
CA ASP A 115 10.63 15.93 8.54
C ASP A 115 12.07 15.55 8.17
N TYR A 116 12.24 14.91 7.01
CA TYR A 116 13.54 14.61 6.43
C TYR A 116 13.98 15.67 5.41
N GLY A 117 13.23 16.77 5.28
CA GLY A 117 13.41 17.83 4.28
C GLY A 117 12.88 17.43 2.89
N LEU A 118 13.11 16.18 2.47
CA LEU A 118 12.62 15.61 1.22
C LEU A 118 11.79 14.36 1.47
N CYS A 119 10.64 14.25 0.79
CA CYS A 119 9.83 13.02 0.80
C CYS A 119 10.12 12.22 -0.47
N ILE A 120 11.18 11.40 -0.41
CA ILE A 120 11.70 10.63 -1.55
C ILE A 120 11.78 9.10 -1.30
N PRO A 121 11.65 8.27 -2.36
CA PRO A 121 11.82 6.82 -2.31
C PRO A 121 13.20 6.38 -1.84
N ALA A 122 13.28 5.15 -1.31
CA ALA A 122 14.52 4.60 -0.77
C ALA A 122 15.67 4.59 -1.80
N ILE A 123 15.39 4.32 -3.08
CA ILE A 123 16.41 4.26 -4.13
C ILE A 123 17.14 5.59 -4.33
N TYR A 124 16.52 6.74 -4.04
CA TYR A 124 17.12 8.06 -4.24
C TYR A 124 17.70 8.69 -2.96
N ARG A 125 17.64 8.00 -1.80
CA ARG A 125 18.16 8.53 -0.53
C ARG A 125 19.68 8.46 -0.40
N SER A 126 20.37 7.71 -1.27
CA SER A 126 21.84 7.67 -1.28
C SER A 126 22.42 9.01 -1.74
N SER A 127 23.33 9.57 -0.96
CA SER A 127 24.05 10.81 -1.28
C SER A 127 24.97 10.69 -2.50
N SER A 128 25.36 9.47 -2.89
CA SER A 128 26.36 9.23 -3.92
C SER A 128 25.90 9.47 -5.36
N ASN A 129 24.59 9.70 -5.59
CA ASN A 129 24.02 9.88 -6.94
C ASN A 129 24.50 8.84 -7.97
N ASP A 130 24.85 7.63 -7.51
CA ASP A 130 25.48 6.59 -8.31
C ASP A 130 24.44 5.85 -9.17
N GLU A 131 24.41 6.15 -10.48
CA GLU A 131 23.52 5.49 -11.44
C GLU A 131 23.74 3.96 -11.46
N VAL A 132 24.96 3.48 -11.14
CA VAL A 132 25.24 2.04 -11.02
C VAL A 132 24.48 1.45 -9.83
N GLU A 133 24.34 2.18 -8.73
CA GLU A 133 23.56 1.72 -7.58
C GLU A 133 22.05 1.68 -7.90
N TYR A 134 21.54 2.63 -8.70
CA TYR A 134 20.17 2.56 -9.21
C TYR A 134 19.97 1.34 -10.11
N PHE A 135 20.95 1.03 -10.98
CA PHE A 135 20.95 -0.18 -11.77
C PHE A 135 20.88 -1.44 -10.88
N ILE A 136 21.71 -1.52 -9.84
CA ILE A 136 21.74 -2.68 -8.92
C ILE A 136 20.39 -2.84 -8.19
N ASN A 137 19.78 -1.76 -7.73
CA ASN A 137 18.49 -1.84 -7.05
C ASN A 137 17.36 -2.28 -8.00
N ARG A 138 17.35 -1.79 -9.23
CA ARG A 138 16.42 -2.26 -10.28
C ARG A 138 16.68 -3.74 -10.65
N LEU A 139 17.95 -4.13 -10.74
CA LEU A 139 18.36 -5.53 -10.98
C LEU A 139 17.82 -6.47 -9.90
N ARG A 140 17.90 -6.07 -8.63
CA ARG A 140 17.33 -6.84 -7.50
C ARG A 140 15.81 -6.97 -7.63
N SER A 141 15.09 -5.91 -7.99
CA SER A 141 13.64 -5.95 -8.21
C SER A 141 13.26 -6.87 -9.38
N ILE A 142 14.02 -6.86 -10.48
CA ILE A 142 13.76 -7.75 -11.63
C ILE A 142 14.07 -9.21 -11.28
N GLU A 143 15.18 -9.49 -10.60
CA GLU A 143 15.49 -10.87 -10.14
C GLU A 143 14.38 -11.39 -9.21
N PHE A 144 13.91 -10.55 -8.29
CA PHE A 144 12.78 -10.85 -7.42
C PHE A 144 11.49 -11.18 -8.19
N GLU A 145 11.13 -10.37 -9.20
CA GLU A 145 10.01 -10.65 -10.10
C GLU A 145 10.16 -12.01 -10.80
N LEU A 146 11.33 -12.31 -11.34
CA LEU A 146 11.59 -13.57 -12.05
C LEU A 146 11.45 -14.79 -11.14
N ILE A 147 11.85 -14.67 -9.87
CA ILE A 147 11.66 -15.71 -8.84
C ILE A 147 10.17 -15.86 -8.54
N LEU A 148 9.47 -14.76 -8.29
CA LEU A 148 8.05 -14.78 -7.94
C LEU A 148 7.14 -15.31 -9.04
N LYS A 149 7.48 -15.12 -10.32
CA LYS A 149 6.72 -15.69 -11.45
C LYS A 149 6.64 -17.22 -11.43
N LYS A 150 7.53 -17.89 -10.68
CA LYS A 150 7.54 -19.34 -10.49
C LYS A 150 6.77 -19.79 -9.23
N HIS A 151 6.30 -18.85 -8.41
CA HIS A 151 5.62 -19.15 -7.15
C HIS A 151 4.20 -19.71 -7.41
N PRO A 152 3.77 -20.81 -6.75
CA PRO A 152 2.46 -21.43 -6.98
C PRO A 152 1.28 -20.45 -6.90
N ALA A 153 1.21 -19.65 -5.83
CA ALA A 153 0.18 -18.61 -5.69
C ALA A 153 0.17 -17.58 -6.83
N VAL A 154 1.35 -17.14 -7.30
CA VAL A 154 1.45 -16.15 -8.39
C VAL A 154 0.99 -16.77 -9.71
N ILE A 155 1.33 -18.04 -9.95
CA ILE A 155 0.88 -18.78 -11.13
C ILE A 155 -0.65 -18.93 -11.12
N GLU A 156 -1.26 -19.31 -9.98
CA GLU A 156 -2.71 -19.43 -9.87
C GLU A 156 -3.39 -18.07 -10.11
N LEU A 157 -2.93 -17.00 -9.45
CA LEU A 157 -3.56 -15.69 -9.56
C LEU A 157 -3.47 -15.09 -10.97
N ASN A 158 -2.32 -15.20 -11.62
CA ASN A 158 -2.17 -14.72 -13.01
C ASN A 158 -3.10 -15.46 -14.00
N ASN A 159 -3.54 -16.69 -13.65
CA ASN A 159 -4.49 -17.46 -14.45
C ASN A 159 -5.94 -17.30 -13.98
N THR A 160 -6.16 -16.72 -12.79
CA THR A 160 -7.47 -16.51 -12.22
C THR A 160 -8.13 -15.28 -12.82
N LYS A 161 -9.42 -15.42 -13.16
CA LYS A 161 -10.25 -14.33 -13.65
C LYS A 161 -11.31 -13.97 -12.62
N ILE A 162 -11.51 -12.69 -12.41
CA ILE A 162 -12.69 -12.13 -11.77
C ILE A 162 -13.50 -11.48 -12.88
N LEU A 163 -14.71 -12.00 -13.11
CA LEU A 163 -15.48 -11.69 -14.32
C LEU A 163 -14.61 -11.97 -15.56
N ASN A 164 -14.36 -10.95 -16.39
CA ASN A 164 -13.55 -11.06 -17.61
C ASN A 164 -12.11 -10.55 -17.44
N CYS A 165 -11.70 -10.18 -16.23
CA CYS A 165 -10.37 -9.60 -15.97
C CYS A 165 -9.46 -10.59 -15.22
N ARG A 166 -8.21 -10.75 -15.67
CA ARG A 166 -7.17 -11.50 -14.95
C ARG A 166 -6.60 -10.67 -13.81
N ILE A 167 -6.34 -11.29 -12.68
CA ILE A 167 -5.68 -10.62 -11.55
C ILE A 167 -4.22 -10.31 -11.94
N GLN A 168 -3.80 -9.06 -11.80
CA GLN A 168 -2.42 -8.65 -12.00
C GLN A 168 -1.67 -8.57 -10.67
N VAL A 169 -0.60 -9.36 -10.53
CA VAL A 169 0.32 -9.27 -9.40
C VAL A 169 1.24 -8.05 -9.55
N ASP A 170 1.35 -7.22 -8.51
CA ASP A 170 2.23 -6.06 -8.50
C ASP A 170 3.60 -6.40 -7.92
N PHE A 171 4.50 -6.89 -8.79
CA PHE A 171 5.85 -7.29 -8.39
C PHE A 171 6.68 -6.13 -7.82
N LEU A 172 6.48 -4.90 -8.31
CA LEU A 172 7.23 -3.73 -7.84
C LEU A 172 6.73 -3.28 -6.46
N GLY A 173 5.42 -3.31 -6.22
CA GLY A 173 4.83 -3.11 -4.91
C GLY A 173 5.27 -4.18 -3.90
N LEU A 174 5.27 -5.46 -4.29
CA LEU A 174 5.79 -6.54 -3.45
C LEU A 174 7.28 -6.36 -3.13
N ALA A 175 8.10 -5.98 -4.12
CA ALA A 175 9.52 -5.71 -3.90
C ALA A 175 9.72 -4.64 -2.82
N GLN A 176 8.96 -3.55 -2.91
CA GLN A 176 8.99 -2.45 -1.94
C GLN A 176 8.57 -2.88 -0.54
N HIS A 177 7.41 -3.52 -0.39
CA HIS A 177 6.87 -3.94 0.92
C HIS A 177 7.71 -5.02 1.62
N TYR A 178 8.53 -5.75 0.88
CA TYR A 178 9.49 -6.71 1.43
C TYR A 178 10.90 -6.13 1.59
N GLY A 179 11.08 -4.84 1.28
CA GLY A 179 12.26 -4.06 1.66
C GLY A 179 13.35 -3.96 0.59
N LEU A 180 13.05 -4.26 -0.68
CA LEU A 180 13.91 -3.84 -1.78
C LEU A 180 13.77 -2.34 -2.03
N SER A 181 14.87 -1.68 -2.37
CA SER A 181 14.86 -0.24 -2.65
C SER A 181 14.28 0.02 -4.04
N THR A 182 13.12 0.67 -4.10
CA THR A 182 12.41 1.01 -5.34
C THR A 182 12.28 2.53 -5.49
N ASP A 183 11.79 2.96 -6.65
CA ASP A 183 11.43 4.35 -6.95
C ASP A 183 9.99 4.71 -6.55
N CYS A 184 9.39 3.91 -5.65
CA CYS A 184 8.03 4.11 -5.15
C CYS A 184 8.03 4.58 -3.68
N LEU A 185 6.93 5.23 -3.29
CA LEU A 185 6.56 5.52 -1.91
C LEU A 185 5.32 4.71 -1.53
N ASP A 186 5.34 4.14 -0.32
CA ASP A 186 4.18 3.46 0.26
C ASP A 186 3.13 4.49 0.68
N ILE A 187 1.90 4.24 0.27
CA ILE A 187 0.72 5.04 0.60
C ILE A 187 -0.37 4.08 1.07
N THR A 188 -1.24 4.51 1.98
CA THR A 188 -2.34 3.71 2.52
C THR A 188 -3.63 4.51 2.53
N ASN A 189 -4.79 3.86 2.44
CA ASN A 189 -6.09 4.51 2.63
C ASN A 189 -6.57 4.51 4.10
N ASN A 190 -5.69 4.11 5.04
CA ASN A 190 -5.99 4.03 6.47
C ASN A 190 -5.05 4.94 7.27
N PHE A 191 -5.61 5.98 7.88
CA PHE A 191 -4.82 6.95 8.62
C PHE A 191 -4.16 6.39 9.89
N TYR A 192 -4.68 5.34 10.51
CA TYR A 192 -3.99 4.69 11.64
C TYR A 192 -2.74 3.96 11.18
N ILE A 193 -2.75 3.34 9.99
CA ILE A 193 -1.56 2.71 9.41
C ILE A 193 -0.50 3.78 9.12
N ALA A 194 -0.91 4.93 8.60
CA ALA A 194 0.00 6.07 8.44
C ALA A 194 0.50 6.60 9.79
N ALA A 195 -0.34 6.72 10.81
CA ALA A 195 0.06 7.10 12.16
C ALA A 195 1.10 6.11 12.73
N PHE A 196 0.97 4.81 12.48
CA PHE A 196 1.99 3.82 12.86
C PHE A 196 3.35 4.14 12.25
N PHE A 197 3.41 4.44 10.94
CA PHE A 197 4.65 4.83 10.30
C PHE A 197 5.16 6.23 10.71
N ALA A 198 4.30 7.08 11.28
CA ALA A 198 4.67 8.36 11.85
C ALA A 198 5.20 8.24 13.28
N CYS A 199 4.70 7.29 14.07
CA CYS A 199 5.06 7.10 15.48
C CYS A 199 6.15 6.04 15.70
N CYS A 200 6.31 5.07 14.81
CA CYS A 200 7.21 3.93 15.00
C CYS A 200 8.41 3.98 14.05
N LYS A 201 9.59 3.56 14.53
CA LYS A 201 10.78 3.38 13.69
C LYS A 201 11.12 1.90 13.58
N TYR A 202 11.62 1.48 12.42
CA TYR A 202 12.12 0.12 12.25
C TYR A 202 13.53 -0.01 12.82
N ASP A 203 13.71 -0.92 13.77
CA ASP A 203 15.00 -1.33 14.31
C ASP A 203 15.54 -2.51 13.49
N LYS A 204 16.64 -2.27 12.78
CA LYS A 204 17.30 -3.30 11.95
C LYS A 204 17.93 -4.41 12.77
N ASN A 205 18.37 -4.14 13.99
CA ASN A 205 19.06 -5.12 14.84
C ASN A 205 18.06 -6.10 15.44
N ALA A 206 16.92 -5.59 15.91
CA ALA A 206 15.84 -6.39 16.47
C ALA A 206 14.84 -6.88 15.41
N ASP A 207 15.04 -6.52 14.13
CA ASP A 207 14.17 -6.88 12.99
C ASP A 207 12.67 -6.59 13.23
N ARG A 208 12.39 -5.48 13.92
CA ARG A 208 11.02 -5.12 14.32
C ARG A 208 10.83 -3.61 14.38
N PHE A 209 9.57 -3.19 14.36
CA PHE A 209 9.24 -1.80 14.70
C PHE A 209 9.31 -1.59 16.20
N ILE A 210 9.75 -0.39 16.60
CA ILE A 210 9.76 0.06 17.98
C ILE A 210 9.15 1.46 18.07
N PRO A 211 8.52 1.82 19.21
CA PRO A 211 8.08 3.18 19.49
C PRO A 211 9.22 4.16 19.27
N LYS A 212 8.96 5.26 18.57
CA LYS A 212 9.95 6.32 18.39
C LYS A 212 9.86 7.33 19.53
N THR A 213 10.77 7.22 20.47
CA THR A 213 10.87 8.10 21.64
C THR A 213 11.90 9.23 21.49
N ASP A 214 12.66 9.25 20.39
CA ASP A 214 13.81 10.13 20.18
C ASP A 214 13.57 11.32 19.24
N SER A 215 12.38 11.45 18.61
CA SER A 215 12.02 12.62 17.80
C SER A 215 11.05 13.51 18.54
N LYS A 216 11.18 14.82 18.30
CA LYS A 216 10.22 15.81 18.76
C LYS A 216 8.94 15.79 17.93
N GLU A 217 9.00 15.39 16.66
CA GLU A 217 7.90 15.51 15.70
C GLU A 217 7.60 14.21 14.95
N GLY A 218 6.36 14.10 14.46
CA GLY A 218 5.91 13.12 13.47
C GLY A 218 5.07 13.80 12.39
N ILE A 219 4.98 13.16 11.23
CA ILE A 219 4.27 13.70 10.06
C ILE A 219 3.32 12.66 9.49
N ILE A 220 2.08 13.06 9.27
CA ILE A 220 1.15 12.37 8.37
C ILE A 220 0.98 13.23 7.11
N TYR A 221 1.35 12.68 5.96
CA TYR A 221 1.00 13.25 4.66
C TYR A 221 -0.45 12.90 4.37
N TYR A 222 -1.29 13.93 4.27
CA TYR A 222 -2.68 13.84 3.88
C TYR A 222 -2.80 14.07 2.37
N ILE A 223 -3.35 13.09 1.66
CA ILE A 223 -3.24 13.00 0.20
C ILE A 223 -4.64 13.01 -0.42
N SER A 224 -4.89 13.99 -1.29
CA SER A 224 -6.15 14.13 -2.01
C SER A 224 -6.39 12.97 -2.98
N PRO A 225 -7.65 12.49 -3.13
CA PRO A 225 -8.00 11.41 -4.08
C PRO A 225 -7.66 11.72 -5.53
N ILE A 226 -7.41 12.99 -5.90
CA ILE A 226 -7.00 13.35 -7.26
C ILE A 226 -5.70 12.65 -7.70
N ILE A 227 -4.87 12.19 -6.74
CA ILE A 227 -3.69 11.37 -7.02
C ILE A 227 -4.03 10.11 -7.84
N MET A 228 -5.23 9.56 -7.69
CA MET A 228 -5.68 8.37 -8.42
C MET A 228 -5.85 8.61 -9.93
N GLY A 229 -5.94 9.88 -10.36
CA GLY A 229 -5.93 10.26 -11.78
C GLY A 229 -4.54 10.29 -12.42
N ASP A 230 -3.46 10.19 -11.63
CA ASP A 230 -2.09 10.11 -12.14
C ASP A 230 -1.71 8.66 -12.46
N TYR A 231 -2.32 8.11 -13.52
CA TYR A 231 -2.15 6.70 -13.94
C TYR A 231 -0.70 6.29 -14.26
N ASN A 232 0.21 7.25 -14.42
CA ASN A 232 1.62 6.98 -14.69
C ASN A 232 2.43 6.69 -13.42
N ASN A 233 2.03 7.28 -12.30
CA ASN A 233 2.79 7.24 -11.05
C ASN A 233 2.04 6.53 -9.92
N PHE A 234 0.72 6.68 -9.86
CA PHE A 234 -0.13 6.04 -8.87
C PHE A 234 -0.51 4.62 -9.28
N ASP A 235 -0.44 3.68 -8.35
CA ASP A 235 -0.85 2.31 -8.62
C ASP A 235 -1.37 1.60 -7.35
N ILE A 236 -2.27 0.64 -7.57
CA ILE A 236 -2.84 -0.20 -6.52
C ILE A 236 -1.86 -1.35 -6.22
N VAL A 237 -1.53 -1.54 -4.94
CA VAL A 237 -0.82 -2.76 -4.50
C VAL A 237 -1.85 -3.71 -3.88
N GLY A 238 -2.51 -3.28 -2.81
CA GLY A 238 -3.65 -3.95 -2.20
C GLY A 238 -3.44 -5.42 -1.89
N LEU A 239 -4.46 -6.24 -2.14
CA LEU A 239 -4.40 -7.67 -1.88
C LEU A 239 -3.54 -8.37 -2.94
N GLN A 240 -2.46 -8.98 -2.47
CA GLN A 240 -1.48 -9.72 -3.25
C GLN A 240 -1.40 -11.15 -2.71
N PRO A 241 -0.81 -12.11 -3.43
CA PRO A 241 -0.67 -13.47 -2.93
C PRO A 241 0.04 -13.58 -1.57
N PHE A 242 0.73 -12.52 -1.13
CA PHE A 242 1.43 -12.41 0.15
C PHE A 242 0.80 -11.31 1.03
N PRO A 243 0.77 -11.49 2.36
CA PRO A 243 -0.16 -10.74 3.23
C PRO A 243 0.19 -9.26 3.46
N ARG A 244 1.49 -8.88 3.43
CA ARG A 244 1.93 -7.56 3.93
C ARG A 244 1.24 -6.37 3.29
N SER A 245 1.04 -6.39 1.97
CA SER A 245 0.40 -5.27 1.27
C SER A 245 -1.09 -5.16 1.58
N ALA A 246 -1.75 -6.29 1.85
CA ALA A 246 -3.14 -6.32 2.28
C ALA A 246 -3.29 -5.71 3.69
N GLU A 247 -2.48 -6.18 4.65
CA GLU A 247 -2.48 -5.67 6.03
C GLU A 247 -2.15 -4.18 6.12
N GLN A 248 -1.34 -3.66 5.19
CA GLN A 248 -0.97 -2.25 5.13
C GLN A 248 -1.97 -1.40 4.31
N LYS A 249 -3.02 -2.03 3.76
CA LYS A 249 -3.99 -1.41 2.82
C LYS A 249 -3.29 -0.57 1.74
N ALA A 250 -2.36 -1.22 1.05
CA ALA A 250 -1.29 -0.54 0.34
C ALA A 250 -1.64 -0.01 -1.06
N PHE A 251 -1.07 1.14 -1.36
CA PHE A 251 -0.94 1.77 -2.67
C PHE A 251 0.52 2.22 -2.83
N ARG A 252 0.92 2.52 -4.05
CA ARG A 252 2.25 3.07 -4.33
C ARG A 252 2.18 4.29 -5.22
N TYR A 253 3.09 5.23 -4.98
CA TYR A 253 3.31 6.35 -5.88
C TYR A 253 4.77 6.39 -6.32
N LYS A 254 5.00 6.27 -7.63
CA LYS A 254 6.31 6.31 -8.25
C LYS A 254 6.79 7.76 -8.38
N LEU A 255 8.08 7.97 -8.13
CA LEU A 255 8.72 9.27 -8.29
C LEU A 255 9.93 9.14 -9.21
N ASN A 256 10.19 10.18 -9.97
CA ASN A 256 11.42 10.33 -10.71
C ASN A 256 12.51 10.89 -9.80
N LYS A 257 13.77 10.73 -10.23
CA LYS A 257 14.89 11.36 -9.56
C LYS A 257 14.71 12.89 -9.55
N GLY A 258 14.84 13.49 -8.37
CA GLY A 258 14.69 14.94 -8.18
C GLY A 258 13.27 15.38 -7.82
N ASP A 259 12.27 14.50 -7.94
CA ASP A 259 10.93 14.80 -7.43
C ASP A 259 10.92 14.83 -5.89
N ASP A 260 9.95 15.56 -5.33
CA ASP A 260 9.65 15.56 -3.90
C ASP A 260 8.14 15.42 -3.71
N PHE A 261 7.72 14.33 -3.08
CA PHE A 261 6.30 14.04 -2.86
C PHE A 261 5.62 15.12 -2.02
N ALA A 262 6.33 15.67 -1.03
CA ALA A 262 5.79 16.67 -0.11
C ALA A 262 5.44 18.00 -0.81
N LYS A 263 5.99 18.24 -2.01
CA LYS A 263 5.75 19.46 -2.78
C LYS A 263 4.53 19.36 -3.69
N LYS A 264 4.02 18.16 -3.98
CA LYS A 264 2.89 17.92 -4.88
C LYS A 264 1.64 18.67 -4.39
N SER A 265 0.86 19.21 -5.33
CA SER A 265 -0.35 20.03 -5.04
C SER A 265 -1.50 19.24 -4.41
N PHE A 266 -1.44 17.92 -4.41
CA PHE A 266 -2.43 17.05 -3.78
C PHE A 266 -2.00 16.56 -2.38
N VAL A 267 -0.90 17.09 -1.83
CA VAL A 267 -0.33 16.66 -0.54
C VAL A 267 -0.34 17.81 0.46
N GLN A 268 -0.88 17.54 1.66
CA GLN A 268 -0.77 18.39 2.85
C GLN A 268 0.06 17.66 3.91
N LYS A 269 0.79 18.40 4.75
CA LYS A 269 1.52 17.86 5.91
C LYS A 269 0.73 18.12 7.19
N LEU A 270 0.44 17.06 7.95
CA LEU A 270 -0.07 17.14 9.31
C LEU A 270 1.09 16.85 10.24
N ILE A 271 1.64 17.88 10.88
CA ILE A 271 2.80 17.79 11.76
C ILE A 271 2.30 17.76 13.20
N PHE A 272 2.84 16.87 14.01
CA PHE A 272 2.49 16.75 15.42
C PHE A 272 3.71 16.51 16.29
N SER A 273 3.66 16.91 17.56
CA SER A 273 4.72 16.55 18.52
C SER A 273 4.56 15.11 18.99
N GLN A 274 5.65 14.35 19.03
CA GLN A 274 5.62 12.98 19.54
C GLN A 274 5.46 13.00 21.06
N THR A 275 4.59 12.13 21.57
CA THR A 275 4.38 11.91 23.00
C THR A 275 4.46 10.42 23.28
N SER A 276 5.12 10.00 24.35
CA SER A 276 5.23 8.58 24.71
C SER A 276 3.87 7.88 24.75
N GLU A 277 2.85 8.53 25.33
CA GLU A 277 1.48 8.01 25.39
C GLU A 277 0.88 7.74 24.00
N GLY A 278 0.89 8.74 23.11
CA GLY A 278 0.37 8.60 21.75
C GLY A 278 1.13 7.59 20.90
N THR A 279 2.47 7.55 21.03
CA THR A 279 3.30 6.56 20.33
C THR A 279 2.99 5.15 20.80
N ASP A 280 2.89 4.93 22.11
CA ASP A 280 2.57 3.61 22.69
C ASP A 280 1.15 3.16 22.33
N TYR A 281 0.18 4.07 22.33
CA TYR A 281 -1.20 3.79 21.90
C TYR A 281 -1.20 3.25 20.46
N ILE A 282 -0.56 3.96 19.53
CA ILE A 282 -0.47 3.56 18.13
C ILE A 282 0.28 2.24 17.96
N TYR A 283 1.41 2.08 18.64
CA TYR A 283 2.22 0.85 18.57
C TYR A 283 1.42 -0.39 19.01
N ARG A 284 0.70 -0.30 20.13
CA ARG A 284 -0.13 -1.40 20.66
C ARG A 284 -1.35 -1.69 19.79
N LYS A 285 -1.95 -0.67 19.14
CA LYS A 285 -3.10 -0.85 18.22
C LYS A 285 -2.80 -1.86 17.10
N PHE A 286 -1.56 -1.92 16.64
CA PHE A 286 -1.08 -2.82 15.59
C PHE A 286 -0.37 -4.07 16.10
N ASP A 287 -0.63 -4.48 17.34
CA ASP A 287 0.05 -5.60 17.99
C ASP A 287 1.57 -5.48 17.87
N ASN A 288 2.11 -4.33 18.30
CA ASN A 288 3.55 -4.05 18.27
C ASN A 288 4.16 -4.13 16.85
N GLY A 289 3.34 -3.93 15.82
CA GLY A 289 3.70 -4.00 14.39
C GLY A 289 3.46 -5.36 13.74
N ASN A 290 3.15 -6.42 14.50
CA ASN A 290 2.96 -7.76 13.96
C ASN A 290 1.79 -7.85 12.99
N LYS A 291 0.71 -7.07 13.21
CA LYS A 291 -0.42 -7.01 12.29
C LYS A 291 -0.02 -6.48 10.91
N LEU A 292 0.88 -5.49 10.85
CA LEU A 292 1.29 -4.85 9.59
C LEU A 292 2.45 -5.60 8.89
N PHE A 293 3.21 -6.39 9.66
CA PHE A 293 4.38 -7.12 9.18
C PHE A 293 4.29 -8.60 9.56
N PRO A 294 3.22 -9.31 9.15
CA PRO A 294 3.18 -10.74 9.34
C PRO A 294 4.39 -11.39 8.67
N TYR A 295 4.93 -12.41 9.33
CA TYR A 295 6.02 -13.19 8.76
C TYR A 295 5.53 -13.88 7.49
N ASP A 296 6.36 -13.83 6.45
CA ASP A 296 6.14 -14.51 5.19
C ASP A 296 7.51 -14.87 4.59
N PHE A 297 7.60 -16.06 4.00
CA PHE A 297 8.83 -16.64 3.47
C PHE A 297 9.54 -15.74 2.45
N LEU A 298 8.79 -14.86 1.78
CA LEU A 298 9.32 -13.89 0.84
C LEU A 298 10.32 -12.91 1.47
N LYS A 299 10.24 -12.68 2.78
CA LYS A 299 11.22 -11.89 3.54
C LYS A 299 12.62 -12.49 3.41
N ASN A 300 12.73 -13.80 3.63
CA ASN A 300 14.01 -14.51 3.57
C ASN A 300 14.61 -14.41 2.17
N LYS A 301 13.78 -14.57 1.15
CA LYS A 301 14.21 -14.49 -0.24
C LYS A 301 14.71 -13.09 -0.61
N VAL A 302 14.04 -12.04 -0.13
CA VAL A 302 14.53 -10.67 -0.30
C VAL A 302 15.86 -10.45 0.41
N ASP A 303 16.05 -11.02 1.60
CA ASP A 303 17.32 -10.91 2.33
C ASP A 303 18.48 -11.63 1.61
N GLU A 304 18.21 -12.78 0.96
CA GLU A 304 19.16 -13.43 0.04
C GLU A 304 19.51 -12.53 -1.16
N ILE A 305 18.50 -11.93 -1.82
CA ILE A 305 18.67 -11.04 -2.98
C ILE A 305 19.44 -9.76 -2.61
N LYS A 306 19.28 -9.24 -1.39
CA LYS A 306 20.05 -8.08 -0.92
C LYS A 306 21.54 -8.42 -0.77
N LYS A 307 21.85 -9.60 -0.25
CA LYS A 307 23.20 -10.07 0.09
C LYS A 307 23.97 -10.64 -1.11
N THR A 308 23.28 -11.24 -2.07
CA THR A 308 23.92 -11.93 -3.20
C THR A 308 24.74 -10.99 -4.09
N LYS A 309 25.75 -11.57 -4.72
CA LYS A 309 26.51 -10.99 -5.84
C LYS A 309 26.33 -11.78 -7.14
N ILE A 310 25.45 -12.78 -7.13
CA ILE A 310 25.19 -13.65 -8.28
C ILE A 310 23.75 -13.42 -8.70
N PHE A 311 23.56 -12.87 -9.91
CA PHE A 311 22.24 -12.58 -10.50
C PHE A 311 22.06 -13.35 -11.81
N SER A 312 20.82 -13.45 -12.29
CA SER A 312 20.57 -14.09 -13.57
C SER A 312 20.97 -13.15 -14.71
N LYS A 313 21.49 -13.73 -15.80
CA LYS A 313 21.72 -12.98 -17.05
C LYS A 313 20.41 -12.37 -17.56
N LYS A 314 19.30 -13.09 -17.41
CA LYS A 314 17.96 -12.61 -17.76
C LYS A 314 17.59 -11.35 -16.97
N ALA A 315 17.81 -11.30 -15.66
CA ALA A 315 17.51 -10.11 -14.87
C ALA A 315 18.34 -8.90 -15.30
N PHE A 316 19.62 -9.11 -15.65
CA PHE A 316 20.46 -8.04 -16.17
C PHE A 316 19.91 -7.46 -17.48
N LEU A 317 19.55 -8.31 -18.43
CA LEU A 317 18.99 -7.90 -19.72
C LEU A 317 17.65 -7.17 -19.54
N GLU A 318 16.71 -7.77 -18.81
CA GLU A 318 15.40 -7.16 -18.54
C GLU A 318 15.52 -5.84 -17.78
N THR A 319 16.51 -5.70 -16.87
CA THR A 319 16.78 -4.42 -16.20
C THR A 319 17.16 -3.36 -17.22
N TYR A 320 18.14 -3.64 -18.07
CA TYR A 320 18.61 -2.65 -19.06
C TYR A 320 17.52 -2.28 -20.08
N GLU A 321 16.66 -3.24 -20.46
CA GLU A 321 15.58 -3.03 -21.44
C GLU A 321 14.38 -2.27 -20.87
N ARG A 322 14.00 -2.51 -19.59
CA ARG A 322 12.80 -1.92 -19.00
C ARG A 322 12.99 -0.53 -18.43
N PHE A 323 14.22 -0.14 -18.12
CA PHE A 323 14.50 1.13 -17.45
C PHE A 323 15.38 2.04 -18.30
N ARG A 324 15.17 3.35 -18.14
CA ARG A 324 16.01 4.36 -18.81
C ARG A 324 17.34 4.50 -18.10
N PHE A 325 18.42 4.41 -18.87
CA PHE A 325 19.81 4.52 -18.44
C PHE A 325 20.59 5.42 -19.41
N THR A 326 21.57 6.17 -18.90
CA THR A 326 22.33 7.13 -19.72
C THR A 326 23.57 6.55 -20.37
N LYS A 327 24.00 5.35 -19.96
CA LYS A 327 25.22 4.70 -20.45
C LYS A 327 24.90 3.40 -21.20
N PRO A 328 25.76 2.95 -22.12
CA PRO A 328 25.55 1.70 -22.84
C PRO A 328 25.62 0.48 -21.91
N LYS A 329 24.98 -0.62 -22.28
CA LYS A 329 24.96 -1.90 -21.53
C LYS A 329 26.35 -2.36 -21.05
N VAL A 330 27.36 -2.25 -21.91
CA VAL A 330 28.76 -2.63 -21.61
C VAL A 330 29.34 -1.85 -20.43
N TYR A 331 28.96 -0.58 -20.26
CA TYR A 331 29.37 0.23 -19.12
C TYR A 331 28.91 -0.40 -17.79
N TYR A 332 27.62 -0.75 -17.68
CA TYR A 332 27.09 -1.38 -16.48
C TYR A 332 27.68 -2.76 -16.25
N GLN A 333 27.89 -3.56 -17.29
CA GLN A 333 28.56 -4.87 -17.17
C GLN A 333 29.94 -4.73 -16.51
N ASN A 334 30.76 -3.79 -17.00
CA ASN A 334 32.10 -3.55 -16.46
C ASN A 334 32.04 -3.03 -15.01
N LYS A 335 31.15 -2.08 -14.70
CA LYS A 335 31.00 -1.55 -13.34
C LYS A 335 30.50 -2.61 -12.34
N LEU A 336 29.56 -3.46 -12.75
CA LEU A 336 29.05 -4.56 -11.94
C LEU A 336 30.13 -5.63 -11.70
N LYS A 337 30.92 -5.97 -12.73
CA LYS A 337 32.09 -6.85 -12.60
C LYS A 337 33.10 -6.30 -11.58
N ASN A 338 33.39 -5.00 -11.61
CA ASN A 338 34.28 -4.35 -10.63
C ASN A 338 33.71 -4.41 -9.20
N LYS A 339 32.38 -4.37 -9.05
CA LYS A 339 31.67 -4.60 -7.77
C LYS A 339 31.53 -6.08 -7.41
N LYS A 340 32.27 -6.98 -8.08
CA LYS A 340 32.27 -8.45 -7.94
C LYS A 340 30.89 -9.09 -8.17
N ILE A 341 30.03 -8.43 -8.96
CA ILE A 341 28.73 -8.99 -9.36
C ILE A 341 28.92 -9.85 -10.60
N VAL A 342 28.39 -11.08 -10.55
CA VAL A 342 28.51 -12.11 -11.59
C VAL A 342 27.13 -12.49 -12.09
N PHE A 343 27.01 -12.74 -13.40
CA PHE A 343 25.77 -13.20 -14.03
C PHE A 343 25.84 -14.66 -14.44
N LYS A 344 24.85 -15.45 -14.03
CA LYS A 344 24.71 -16.87 -14.41
C LYS A 344 23.40 -17.09 -15.19
N GLU A 345 23.33 -18.18 -15.97
CA GLU A 345 22.06 -18.57 -16.61
C GLU A 345 21.02 -19.00 -15.55
N ASN A 346 21.47 -19.81 -14.59
CA ASN A 346 20.67 -20.26 -13.45
C ASN A 346 21.26 -19.72 -12.15
N THR A 347 20.42 -19.10 -11.32
CA THR A 347 20.79 -18.64 -9.97
C THR A 347 20.25 -19.61 -8.93
N ASN A 348 20.96 -19.73 -7.81
CA ASN A 348 20.48 -20.48 -6.64
C ASN A 348 19.45 -19.66 -5.82
N LEU A 349 18.98 -18.53 -6.37
CA LEU A 349 17.95 -17.68 -5.75
C LEU A 349 16.54 -18.18 -6.05
N CYS A 350 16.37 -19.13 -6.98
CA CYS A 350 15.05 -19.73 -7.20
C CYS A 350 14.66 -20.60 -6.00
N PHE A 351 13.35 -20.71 -5.75
CA PHE A 351 12.84 -21.70 -4.79
C PHE A 351 13.24 -23.10 -5.26
N ASN A 352 13.84 -23.88 -4.37
CA ASN A 352 14.13 -25.28 -4.60
C ASN A 352 12.84 -26.12 -4.51
N SER A 353 12.94 -27.44 -4.76
CA SER A 353 11.78 -28.33 -4.78
C SER A 353 11.08 -28.47 -3.43
N GLU A 354 11.82 -28.40 -2.32
CA GLU A 354 11.27 -28.45 -0.96
C GLU A 354 10.59 -27.13 -0.60
N GLU A 355 11.25 -25.99 -0.83
CA GLU A 355 10.67 -24.65 -0.66
C GLU A 355 9.38 -24.52 -1.48
N THR A 356 9.37 -25.01 -2.73
CA THR A 356 8.19 -24.94 -3.59
C THR A 356 7.02 -25.76 -3.03
N LYS A 357 7.28 -26.95 -2.48
CA LYS A 357 6.23 -27.78 -1.84
C LYS A 357 5.67 -27.11 -0.60
N GLU A 358 6.53 -26.51 0.22
CA GLU A 358 6.11 -25.77 1.41
C GLU A 358 5.26 -24.55 1.05
N LEU A 359 5.69 -23.75 0.07
CA LEU A 359 4.96 -22.58 -0.42
C LEU A 359 3.60 -22.96 -1.03
N ASP A 360 3.52 -24.09 -1.74
CA ASP A 360 2.26 -24.61 -2.26
C ASP A 360 1.30 -25.02 -1.13
N LYS A 361 1.80 -25.69 -0.09
CA LYS A 361 1.03 -26.02 1.11
C LYS A 361 0.49 -24.77 1.80
N LEU A 362 1.36 -23.80 2.09
CA LEU A 362 0.98 -22.53 2.72
C LEU A 362 -0.04 -21.75 1.88
N TRP A 363 0.11 -21.77 0.54
CA TRP A 363 -0.86 -21.15 -0.34
C TRP A 363 -2.23 -21.83 -0.24
N LYS A 364 -2.29 -23.17 -0.28
CA LYS A 364 -3.55 -23.92 -0.15
C LYS A 364 -4.29 -23.62 1.15
N GLU A 365 -3.56 -23.43 2.25
CA GLU A 365 -4.12 -23.08 3.56
C GLU A 365 -4.74 -21.67 3.56
N ARG A 366 -4.08 -20.67 2.96
CA ARG A 366 -4.56 -19.28 2.95
C ARG A 366 -5.50 -18.94 1.79
N ARG A 367 -5.53 -19.76 0.74
CA ARG A 367 -6.29 -19.56 -0.51
C ARG A 367 -7.76 -19.23 -0.27
N GLY A 368 -8.43 -19.98 0.60
CA GLY A 368 -9.85 -19.76 0.90
C GLY A 368 -10.11 -18.37 1.47
N ASN A 369 -9.29 -17.94 2.44
CA ASN A 369 -9.40 -16.62 3.04
C ASN A 369 -9.05 -15.50 2.04
N PHE A 370 -8.03 -15.73 1.19
CA PHE A 370 -7.66 -14.79 0.13
C PHE A 370 -8.86 -14.47 -0.78
N PHE A 371 -9.53 -15.49 -1.32
CA PHE A 371 -10.67 -15.27 -2.23
C PHE A 371 -11.93 -14.79 -1.51
N LYS A 372 -12.13 -15.15 -0.24
CA LYS A 372 -13.25 -14.64 0.58
C LYS A 372 -13.17 -13.13 0.77
N ASN A 373 -11.97 -12.57 0.83
CA ASN A 373 -11.75 -11.14 1.02
C ASN A 373 -11.82 -10.34 -0.28
N ILE A 374 -12.19 -10.96 -1.41
CA ILE A 374 -12.35 -10.28 -2.69
C ILE A 374 -13.82 -9.95 -2.92
N GLY A 375 -14.09 -8.66 -3.11
CA GLY A 375 -15.38 -8.15 -3.56
C GLY A 375 -15.30 -7.72 -5.03
N PHE A 376 -16.44 -7.71 -5.70
CA PHE A 376 -16.57 -7.09 -7.01
C PHE A 376 -17.84 -6.26 -7.04
N ARG A 377 -17.75 -5.06 -7.62
CA ARG A 377 -18.92 -4.20 -7.80
C ARG A 377 -19.49 -4.41 -9.19
N ARG A 378 -20.79 -4.73 -9.28
CA ARG A 378 -21.56 -4.52 -10.51
C ARG A 378 -22.02 -3.07 -10.50
N VAL A 379 -21.39 -2.22 -11.31
CA VAL A 379 -21.95 -0.90 -11.61
C VAL A 379 -23.14 -1.12 -12.53
N ARG A 380 -24.35 -0.87 -12.01
CA ARG A 380 -25.56 -0.78 -12.84
C ARG A 380 -25.59 0.64 -13.37
N TYR A 381 -25.30 0.82 -14.65
CA TYR A 381 -25.59 2.10 -15.30
C TYR A 381 -27.11 2.31 -15.23
N PRO A 382 -27.59 3.54 -14.99
CA PRO A 382 -28.99 3.84 -15.22
C PRO A 382 -29.31 3.47 -16.68
N ASP A 383 -30.38 2.71 -16.88
CA ASP A 383 -30.89 2.38 -18.23
C ASP A 383 -31.25 3.64 -19.02
#